data_AF-A0A533Q9M6-F1
#
_entry.id   AF-A0A533Q9M6-F1
#
_cell.length_a   1.000
_cell.length_b   1.000
_cell.length_c   1.000
_cell.angle_alpha   90.00
_cell.angle_beta   90.00
_cell.angle_gamma   90.00
#
_symmetry.space_group_name_H-M   'P 1'
#
loop_
_entity.id
_entity.type
_entity.pdbx_description
1 polymer ?
#
loop_
_entity_poly.entity_id
_entity_poly.type
_entity_poly.pdbx_seq_one_letter_code
_entity_poly.pdbx_strand_id
1 'polypeptide(L)'
;MLRQNYRNFLAQDMNAIIETLPLSDLQKHFLRSRWLNHVLRMEGKANEAHSRYYILRLITIVGGVIIPTLVSLNIIGAAASPVRWGTLGLGLLVAVSIAIEEFFHFGECWRHYRKAVEWLKIEGWQFFQLSGPYQNYLDHIDAYPVFANRVESIIQRDVEVYITEIVQEKKEENLNNSITTNKINKLDIAIQKRIES
;
A
#
# COMPACT_ATOMS: atom_id res chain seq x y z
N MET A 1 1.71 -20.52 -8.06
CA MET A 1 1.65 -21.72 -7.20
C MET A 1 2.22 -21.50 -5.80
N LEU A 2 3.51 -21.15 -5.62
CA LEU A 2 4.13 -21.02 -4.29
C LEU A 2 3.38 -20.10 -3.29
N ARG A 3 2.68 -19.06 -3.78
CA ARG A 3 1.99 -18.06 -2.94
C ARG A 3 0.65 -18.52 -2.37
N GLN A 4 -0.13 -19.29 -3.15
CA GLN A 4 -1.37 -19.90 -2.63
C GLN A 4 -1.03 -20.94 -1.58
N ASN A 5 0.07 -21.69 -1.78
CA ASN A 5 0.54 -22.68 -0.83
C ASN A 5 0.87 -22.07 0.53
N TYR A 6 1.54 -20.92 0.58
CA TYR A 6 1.88 -20.28 1.85
C TYR A 6 0.67 -19.73 2.62
N ARG A 7 -0.29 -19.07 1.95
CA ARG A 7 -1.54 -18.62 2.60
C ARG A 7 -2.36 -19.78 3.13
N ASN A 8 -2.44 -20.87 2.37
CA ASN A 8 -3.15 -22.07 2.77
C ASN A 8 -2.46 -22.75 3.95
N PHE A 9 -1.12 -22.83 3.93
CA PHE A 9 -0.33 -23.32 5.05
C PHE A 9 -0.55 -22.50 6.31
N LEU A 10 -0.45 -21.16 6.23
CA LEU A 10 -0.68 -20.28 7.37
C LEU A 10 -2.11 -20.43 7.92
N ALA A 11 -3.11 -20.51 7.04
CA ALA A 11 -4.49 -20.72 7.46
C ALA A 11 -4.66 -22.06 8.19
N GLN A 12 -4.05 -23.13 7.70
CA GLN A 12 -4.13 -24.45 8.33
C GLN A 12 -3.41 -24.49 9.68
N ASP A 13 -2.18 -23.98 9.74
CA ASP A 13 -1.35 -23.94 10.95
C ASP A 13 -2.04 -23.14 12.07
N MET A 14 -2.50 -21.93 11.76
CA MET A 14 -3.22 -21.09 12.74
C MET A 14 -4.54 -21.73 13.18
N ASN A 15 -5.27 -22.39 12.28
CA ASN A 15 -6.50 -23.08 12.66
C ASN A 15 -6.24 -24.25 13.61
N ALA A 16 -5.17 -25.02 13.37
CA ALA A 16 -4.77 -26.12 14.25
C ALA A 16 -4.44 -25.60 15.66
N ILE A 17 -3.70 -24.49 15.76
CA ILE A 17 -3.41 -23.86 17.06
C ILE A 17 -4.70 -23.41 17.74
N ILE A 18 -5.60 -22.72 17.03
CA ILE A 18 -6.89 -22.25 17.59
C ILE A 18 -7.73 -23.40 18.15
N GLU A 19 -7.69 -24.59 17.53
CA GLU A 19 -8.44 -25.76 18.03
C GLU A 19 -7.94 -26.25 19.37
N THR A 20 -6.63 -26.21 19.60
CA THR A 20 -5.99 -26.64 20.85
C THR A 20 -6.24 -25.70 22.04
N LEU A 21 -6.66 -24.46 21.79
CA LEU A 21 -6.86 -23.49 22.86
C LEU A 21 -8.09 -23.81 23.71
N PRO A 22 -8.04 -23.58 25.05
CA PRO A 22 -9.16 -23.80 25.96
C PRO A 22 -10.19 -22.65 25.87
N LEU A 23 -10.65 -22.32 24.66
CA LEU A 23 -11.60 -21.24 24.40
C LEU A 23 -12.99 -21.79 24.09
N SER A 24 -14.03 -20.98 24.31
CA SER A 24 -15.39 -21.35 23.89
C SER A 24 -15.51 -21.40 22.36
N ASP A 25 -16.46 -22.19 21.84
CA ASP A 25 -16.69 -22.28 20.39
C ASP A 25 -16.98 -20.93 19.75
N LEU A 26 -17.67 -20.03 20.49
CA LEU A 26 -17.92 -18.67 20.05
C LEU A 26 -16.63 -17.86 19.93
N GLN A 27 -15.74 -17.93 20.93
CA GLN A 27 -14.44 -17.23 20.91
C GLN A 27 -13.55 -17.77 19.78
N LYS A 28 -13.50 -19.09 19.58
CA LYS A 28 -12.79 -19.73 18.47
C LYS A 28 -13.33 -19.27 17.12
N HIS A 29 -14.66 -19.17 16.98
CA HIS A 29 -15.30 -18.66 15.77
C HIS A 29 -14.91 -17.21 15.49
N PHE A 30 -14.91 -16.33 16.51
CA PHE A 30 -14.46 -14.96 16.35
C PHE A 30 -12.98 -14.85 15.98
N LEU A 31 -12.09 -15.63 16.60
CA LEU A 31 -10.67 -15.71 16.21
C LEU A 31 -10.49 -16.06 14.73
N ARG A 32 -11.26 -17.03 14.22
CA ARG A 32 -11.21 -17.44 12.81
C ARG A 32 -11.79 -16.38 11.88
N SER A 33 -13.02 -15.97 12.15
CA SER A 33 -13.81 -15.10 11.28
C SER A 33 -13.27 -13.68 11.22
N ARG A 34 -12.83 -13.15 12.37
CA ARG A 34 -12.36 -11.77 12.52
C ARG A 34 -10.86 -11.70 12.31
N TRP A 35 -10.07 -12.31 13.19
CA TRP A 35 -8.62 -12.15 13.19
C TRP A 35 -7.94 -12.88 12.02
N LEU A 36 -8.13 -14.21 11.91
CA LEU A 36 -7.43 -15.01 10.90
C LEU A 36 -7.82 -14.59 9.47
N ASN A 37 -9.10 -14.34 9.23
CA ASN A 37 -9.56 -13.81 7.94
C ASN A 37 -8.90 -12.45 7.61
N HIS A 38 -8.74 -11.56 8.60
CA HIS A 38 -8.09 -10.27 8.39
C HIS A 38 -6.60 -10.44 8.05
N VAL A 39 -5.89 -11.31 8.77
CA VAL A 39 -4.48 -11.66 8.50
C VAL A 39 -4.33 -12.18 7.07
N LEU A 40 -5.13 -13.17 6.67
CA LEU A 40 -5.04 -13.78 5.33
C LEU A 40 -5.38 -12.79 4.21
N ARG A 41 -6.34 -11.90 4.44
CA ARG A 41 -6.73 -10.86 3.49
C ARG A 41 -5.62 -9.82 3.32
N MET A 42 -5.07 -9.33 4.42
CA MET A 42 -4.01 -8.33 4.39
C MET A 42 -2.70 -8.90 3.83
N GLU A 43 -2.39 -10.17 4.11
CA GLU A 43 -1.23 -10.85 3.53
C GLU A 43 -1.34 -11.00 2.01
N GLY A 44 -2.56 -11.25 1.50
CA GLY A 44 -2.83 -11.21 0.07
C GLY A 44 -2.57 -9.83 -0.54
N LYS A 45 -3.13 -8.78 0.05
CA LYS A 45 -2.98 -7.40 -0.43
C LYS A 45 -1.54 -6.88 -0.37
N ALA A 46 -0.83 -7.16 0.73
CA ALA A 46 0.57 -6.77 0.89
C ALA A 46 1.44 -7.38 -0.22
N ASN A 47 1.21 -8.64 -0.59
CA ASN A 47 2.04 -9.29 -1.59
C ASN A 47 1.70 -8.88 -3.04
N GLU A 48 0.44 -8.55 -3.30
CA GLU A 48 0.01 -8.04 -4.61
C GLU A 48 0.52 -6.62 -4.87
N ALA A 49 0.46 -5.76 -3.84
CA ALA A 49 1.05 -4.43 -3.87
C ALA A 49 2.58 -4.49 -4.08
N HIS A 50 3.26 -5.46 -3.43
CA HIS A 50 4.69 -5.70 -3.63
C HIS A 50 5.03 -5.97 -5.10
N SER A 51 4.35 -6.95 -5.71
CA SER A 51 4.70 -7.39 -7.06
C SER A 51 4.49 -6.31 -8.11
N ARG A 52 3.42 -5.51 -8.01
CA ARG A 52 3.14 -4.44 -8.96
C ARG A 52 4.13 -3.28 -8.81
N TYR A 53 4.46 -2.92 -7.57
CA TYR A 53 5.42 -1.84 -7.28
C TYR A 53 6.81 -2.13 -7.84
N TYR A 54 7.37 -3.32 -7.56
CA TYR A 54 8.71 -3.67 -8.02
C TYR A 54 8.80 -3.82 -9.54
N ILE A 55 7.72 -4.23 -10.21
CA ILE A 55 7.68 -4.30 -11.68
C ILE A 55 7.70 -2.88 -12.30
N LEU A 56 6.89 -1.95 -11.79
CA LEU A 56 6.88 -0.56 -12.25
C LEU A 56 8.25 0.10 -12.02
N ARG A 57 8.84 -0.08 -10.85
CA ARG A 57 10.15 0.50 -10.51
C ARG A 57 11.28 -0.11 -11.34
N LEU A 58 11.23 -1.40 -11.65
CA LEU A 58 12.18 -2.05 -12.54
C LEU A 58 12.07 -1.49 -13.97
N ILE A 59 10.85 -1.27 -14.46
CA ILE A 59 10.62 -0.63 -15.77
C ILE A 59 11.20 0.79 -15.80
N THR A 60 11.00 1.59 -14.75
CA THR A 60 11.56 2.95 -14.64
C THR A 60 13.09 2.96 -14.65
N ILE A 61 13.74 2.10 -13.85
CA ILE A 61 15.21 2.02 -13.78
C ILE A 61 15.78 1.55 -15.12
N VAL A 62 15.23 0.48 -15.68
CA VAL A 62 15.69 -0.11 -16.94
C VAL A 62 15.48 0.88 -18.09
N GLY A 63 14.30 1.51 -18.18
CA GLY A 63 14.02 2.51 -19.20
C GLY A 63 14.88 3.77 -19.07
N GLY A 64 15.15 4.24 -17.84
CA GLY A 64 16.04 5.38 -17.59
C GLY A 64 17.49 5.14 -18.01
N VAL A 65 17.97 3.89 -17.99
CA VAL A 65 19.30 3.51 -18.48
C VAL A 65 19.30 3.29 -20.00
N ILE A 66 18.24 2.69 -20.56
CA ILE A 66 18.16 2.39 -22.00
C ILE A 66 18.01 3.66 -22.84
N ILE A 67 17.27 4.69 -22.38
CA ILE A 67 17.03 5.93 -23.16
C ILE A 67 18.33 6.66 -23.53
N PRO A 68 19.24 7.00 -22.59
CA PRO A 68 20.52 7.62 -22.92
C PRO A 68 21.37 6.75 -23.86
N THR A 69 21.36 5.43 -23.67
CA THR A 69 22.11 4.48 -24.50
C THR A 69 21.60 4.47 -25.95
N LEU A 70 20.28 4.49 -26.16
CA LEU A 70 19.68 4.56 -27.49
C LEU A 70 19.93 5.92 -28.17
N VAL A 71 19.89 7.01 -27.41
CA VAL A 71 20.20 8.36 -27.94
C VAL A 71 21.69 8.49 -28.28
N SER A 72 22.57 7.84 -27.52
CA SER A 72 24.02 7.83 -27.77
C SER A 72 24.43 7.02 -29.01
N LEU A 73 23.59 6.07 -29.45
CA LEU A 73 23.78 5.35 -30.69
C LEU A 73 23.40 6.27 -31.85
N ASN A 74 24.39 6.97 -32.40
CA ASN A 74 24.21 7.89 -33.53
C ASN A 74 24.01 7.10 -34.84
N ILE A 75 22.83 6.47 -35.00
CA ILE A 75 22.50 5.61 -36.14
C ILE A 75 22.09 6.48 -37.33
N ILE A 76 22.91 6.50 -38.37
CA ILE A 76 22.70 7.25 -39.62
C ILE A 76 22.16 6.28 -40.69
N GLY A 77 21.05 6.62 -41.36
CA GLY A 77 20.48 5.85 -42.49
C GLY A 77 19.03 5.37 -42.25
N ALA A 78 18.55 4.39 -43.05
CA ALA A 78 17.16 3.91 -43.04
C ALA A 78 16.69 3.33 -41.70
N ALA A 79 17.62 2.90 -40.84
CA ALA A 79 17.34 2.44 -39.48
C ALA A 79 17.09 3.58 -38.48
N ALA A 80 17.38 4.84 -38.83
CA ALA A 80 17.23 5.99 -37.93
C ALA A 80 15.76 6.28 -37.58
N SER A 81 14.84 6.03 -38.52
CA SER A 81 13.41 6.29 -38.32
C SER A 81 12.78 5.35 -37.27
N PRO A 82 12.86 4.00 -37.38
CA PRO A 82 12.29 3.10 -36.37
C PRO A 82 12.96 3.22 -34.99
N VAL A 83 14.28 3.49 -34.94
CA VAL A 83 15.00 3.71 -33.67
C VAL A 83 14.50 4.97 -32.96
N ARG A 84 14.24 6.06 -33.70
CA ARG A 84 13.71 7.31 -33.13
C ARG A 84 12.31 7.13 -32.54
N TRP A 85 11.42 6.40 -33.22
CA TRP A 85 10.10 6.07 -32.69
C TRP A 85 10.16 5.13 -31.49
N GLY A 86 11.11 4.18 -31.48
CA GLY A 86 11.40 3.31 -30.34
C GLY A 86 11.84 4.11 -29.10
N THR A 87 12.78 5.04 -29.27
CA THR A 87 13.26 5.90 -28.18
C THR A 87 12.14 6.80 -27.63
N LEU A 88 11.30 7.37 -28.51
CA LEU A 88 10.14 8.16 -28.08
C LEU A 88 9.12 7.32 -27.30
N GLY A 89 8.79 6.12 -27.79
CA GLY A 89 7.88 5.20 -27.11
C GLY A 89 8.41 4.78 -25.74
N LEU A 90 9.71 4.51 -25.65
CA LEU A 90 10.37 4.14 -24.39
C LEU A 90 10.41 5.31 -23.41
N GLY A 91 10.66 6.53 -23.88
CA GLY A 91 10.61 7.76 -23.09
C GLY A 91 9.23 8.00 -22.48
N LEU A 92 8.17 7.86 -23.27
CA LEU A 92 6.80 7.97 -22.78
C LEU A 92 6.46 6.88 -21.77
N LEU A 93 6.91 5.65 -22.00
CA LEU A 93 6.68 4.53 -21.08
C LEU A 93 7.37 4.75 -19.72
N VAL A 94 8.58 5.33 -19.72
CA VAL A 94 9.27 5.74 -18.49
C VAL A 94 8.54 6.89 -17.81
N ALA A 95 8.14 7.93 -18.55
CA ALA A 95 7.41 9.07 -17.99
C ALA A 95 6.07 8.64 -17.36
N VAL A 96 5.33 7.74 -18.02
CA VAL A 96 4.09 7.15 -17.49
C VAL A 96 4.39 6.30 -16.25
N SER A 97 5.49 5.57 -16.21
CA SER A 97 5.87 4.76 -15.03
C SER A 97 6.22 5.65 -13.83
N ILE A 98 6.93 6.76 -14.05
CA ILE A 98 7.22 7.77 -13.02
C ILE A 98 5.92 8.42 -12.53
N ALA A 99 5.07 8.85 -13.46
CA ALA A 99 3.77 9.45 -13.11
C ALA A 99 2.89 8.47 -12.33
N ILE A 100 2.87 7.19 -12.67
CA ILE A 100 2.14 6.16 -11.91
C ILE A 100 2.78 5.92 -10.53
N GLU A 101 4.10 5.95 -10.42
CA GLU A 101 4.81 5.80 -9.14
C GLU A 101 4.53 6.98 -8.20
N GLU A 102 4.46 8.19 -8.75
CA GLU A 102 4.16 9.44 -8.03
C GLU A 102 2.67 9.57 -7.67
N PHE A 103 1.77 9.13 -8.57
CA PHE A 103 0.31 9.24 -8.37
C PHE A 103 -0.26 8.27 -7.34
N PHE A 104 0.43 7.16 -7.04
CA PHE A 104 -0.12 6.13 -6.16
C PHE A 104 0.56 6.03 -4.80
N HIS A 105 1.62 6.80 -4.51
CA HIS A 105 2.40 6.68 -3.28
C HIS A 105 2.66 5.21 -2.87
N PHE A 106 2.88 4.32 -3.86
CA PHE A 106 2.75 2.87 -3.69
C PHE A 106 3.73 2.29 -2.65
N GLY A 107 4.85 2.99 -2.43
CA GLY A 107 5.83 2.64 -1.40
C GLY A 107 5.28 2.76 0.03
N GLU A 108 4.34 3.66 0.27
CA GLU A 108 3.72 3.86 1.59
C GLU A 108 2.62 2.83 1.83
N CYS A 109 1.73 2.62 0.85
CA CYS A 109 0.67 1.62 0.91
C CYS A 109 1.21 0.19 1.13
N TRP A 110 2.26 -0.23 0.43
CA TRP A 110 2.83 -1.57 0.63
C TRP A 110 3.41 -1.75 2.03
N ARG A 111 4.18 -0.75 2.51
CA ARG A 111 4.75 -0.77 3.85
C ARG A 111 3.66 -0.74 4.91
N HIS A 112 2.57 -0.03 4.65
CA HIS A 112 1.40 0.03 5.51
C HIS A 112 0.77 -1.36 5.68
N TYR A 113 0.39 -2.01 4.57
CA TYR A 113 -0.19 -3.36 4.61
C TYR A 113 0.76 -4.40 5.21
N ARG A 114 2.06 -4.33 4.88
CA ARG A 114 3.05 -5.25 5.46
C ARG A 114 3.17 -5.05 6.97
N LYS A 115 3.27 -3.81 7.44
CA LYS A 115 3.30 -3.51 8.88
C LYS A 115 2.03 -4.02 9.57
N ALA A 116 0.85 -3.77 9.02
CA ALA A 116 -0.42 -4.22 9.60
C ALA A 116 -0.49 -5.76 9.73
N VAL A 117 -0.06 -6.50 8.70
CA VAL A 117 0.01 -7.97 8.75
C VAL A 117 0.98 -8.45 9.82
N GLU A 118 2.19 -7.87 9.88
CA GLU A 118 3.19 -8.28 10.86
C GLU A 118 2.72 -7.99 12.30
N TRP A 119 2.08 -6.84 12.53
CA TRP A 119 1.47 -6.53 13.84
C TRP A 119 0.38 -7.54 14.23
N LEU A 120 -0.53 -7.89 13.31
CA LEU A 120 -1.57 -8.90 13.60
C LEU A 120 -1.00 -10.29 13.88
N LYS A 121 0.10 -10.67 13.21
CA LYS A 121 0.79 -11.94 13.46
C LYS A 121 1.48 -11.95 14.81
N ILE A 122 2.21 -10.88 15.14
CA ILE A 122 2.87 -10.73 16.44
C ILE A 122 1.84 -10.83 17.56
N GLU A 123 0.71 -10.13 17.43
CA GLU A 123 -0.36 -10.15 18.44
C GLU A 123 -0.95 -11.57 18.60
N GLY A 124 -1.16 -12.30 17.51
CA GLY A 124 -1.61 -13.69 17.55
C GLY A 124 -0.62 -14.61 18.26
N TRP A 125 0.68 -14.52 17.92
CA TRP A 125 1.72 -15.31 18.57
C TRP A 125 1.87 -15.00 20.06
N GLN A 126 1.80 -13.71 20.42
CA GLN A 126 1.84 -13.28 21.81
C GLN A 126 0.65 -13.83 22.61
N PHE A 127 -0.54 -13.84 22.02
CA PHE A 127 -1.71 -14.45 22.65
C PHE A 127 -1.57 -15.98 22.80
N PHE A 128 -1.14 -16.69 21.76
CA PHE A 128 -0.99 -18.15 21.81
C PHE A 128 0.02 -18.60 22.86
N GLN A 129 1.11 -17.87 23.01
CA GLN A 129 2.16 -18.20 23.97
C GLN A 129 1.94 -17.59 25.36
N LEU A 130 0.84 -16.87 25.58
CA LEU A 130 0.64 -16.03 26.78
C LEU A 130 1.88 -15.20 27.10
N SER A 131 2.41 -14.52 26.08
CA SER A 131 3.64 -13.74 26.18
C SER A 131 3.38 -12.25 25.93
N GLY A 132 4.36 -11.40 26.25
CA GLY A 132 4.25 -9.96 26.08
C GLY A 132 3.10 -9.37 26.90
N PRO A 133 2.10 -8.70 26.29
CA PRO A 133 0.94 -8.14 26.99
C PRO A 133 0.12 -9.19 27.75
N TYR A 134 0.26 -10.47 27.39
CA TYR A 134 -0.55 -11.56 27.94
C TYR A 134 0.12 -12.37 29.05
N GLN A 135 1.36 -12.02 29.42
CA GLN A 135 2.17 -12.79 30.37
C GLN A 135 1.60 -12.89 31.79
N ASN A 136 0.69 -11.98 32.16
CA ASN A 136 0.10 -11.93 33.50
C ASN A 136 -1.25 -12.67 33.58
N TYR A 137 -1.72 -13.27 32.48
CA TYR A 137 -2.97 -14.05 32.47
C TYR A 137 -2.65 -15.52 32.70
N LEU A 138 -3.50 -16.19 33.49
CA LEU A 138 -3.37 -17.61 33.80
C LEU A 138 -3.82 -18.49 32.64
N ASP A 139 -4.89 -18.07 31.95
CA ASP A 139 -5.50 -18.81 30.84
C ASP A 139 -5.84 -17.91 29.64
N HIS A 140 -5.92 -18.52 28.46
CA HIS A 140 -6.32 -17.84 27.22
C HIS A 140 -7.74 -17.26 27.27
N ILE A 141 -8.62 -17.81 28.12
CA ILE A 141 -9.98 -17.30 28.32
C ILE A 141 -9.94 -15.88 28.89
N ASP A 142 -9.10 -15.65 29.91
CA ASP A 142 -8.98 -14.36 30.59
C ASP A 142 -8.21 -13.35 29.74
N ALA A 143 -7.26 -13.83 28.92
CA ALA A 143 -6.52 -13.01 27.98
C ALA A 143 -7.33 -12.60 26.73
N TYR A 144 -8.36 -13.36 26.37
CA TYR A 144 -9.12 -13.20 25.12
C TYR A 144 -9.75 -11.80 24.94
N PRO A 145 -10.40 -11.18 25.94
CA PRO A 145 -10.96 -9.84 25.78
C PRO A 145 -9.90 -8.78 25.45
N VAL A 146 -8.70 -8.90 26.03
CA VAL A 146 -7.59 -7.99 25.74
C VAL A 146 -7.05 -8.22 24.34
N PHE A 147 -6.98 -9.48 23.90
CA PHE A 147 -6.66 -9.82 22.52
C PHE A 147 -7.64 -9.26 21.51
N ALA A 148 -8.94 -9.49 21.72
CA ALA A 148 -9.97 -8.96 20.84
C ALA A 148 -9.88 -7.42 20.72
N ASN A 149 -9.74 -6.71 21.84
CA ASN A 149 -9.59 -5.25 21.83
C ASN A 149 -8.35 -4.77 21.08
N ARG A 150 -7.21 -5.45 21.26
CA ARG A 150 -5.96 -5.07 20.59
C ARG A 150 -6.04 -5.33 19.08
N VAL A 151 -6.62 -6.46 18.66
CA VAL A 151 -6.90 -6.75 17.25
C VAL A 151 -7.81 -5.70 16.64
N GLU A 152 -8.93 -5.35 17.30
CA GLU A 152 -9.82 -4.30 16.81
C GLU A 152 -9.12 -2.94 16.72
N SER A 153 -8.26 -2.60 17.67
CA SER A 153 -7.49 -1.35 17.62
C SER A 153 -6.53 -1.29 16.43
N ILE A 154 -5.94 -2.43 16.03
CA ILE A 154 -5.07 -2.52 14.85
C ILE A 154 -5.91 -2.35 13.59
N ILE A 155 -7.06 -3.02 13.52
CA ILE A 155 -8.00 -2.92 12.39
C ILE A 155 -8.53 -1.49 12.24
N GLN A 156 -8.90 -0.84 13.34
CA GLN A 156 -9.41 0.53 13.34
C GLN A 156 -8.34 1.52 12.86
N ARG A 157 -7.10 1.37 13.32
CA ARG A 157 -5.97 2.19 12.88
C ARG A 157 -5.65 2.03 11.39
N ASP A 158 -5.77 0.82 10.85
CA ASP A 158 -5.60 0.55 9.40
C ASP A 158 -6.66 1.30 8.57
N VAL A 159 -7.91 1.33 9.03
CA VAL A 159 -8.99 2.10 8.38
C VAL A 159 -8.74 3.61 8.47
N GLU A 160 -8.28 4.11 9.61
CA GLU A 160 -7.97 5.52 9.81
C GLU A 160 -6.84 6.02 8.93
N VAL A 161 -5.77 5.24 8.77
CA VAL A 161 -4.65 5.62 7.90
C VAL A 161 -5.07 5.63 6.43
N TYR A 162 -5.88 4.66 5.99
CA TYR A 162 -6.46 4.65 4.64
C TYR A 162 -7.33 5.91 4.37
N ILE A 163 -8.11 6.35 5.34
CA ILE A 163 -8.92 7.57 5.20
C ILE A 163 -8.02 8.80 5.21
N THR A 164 -7.00 8.84 6.06
CA THR A 164 -6.16 10.05 6.25
C THR A 164 -5.24 10.31 5.06
N GLU A 165 -4.61 9.27 4.48
CA GLU A 165 -3.76 9.40 3.28
C GLU A 165 -4.59 9.88 2.07
N ILE A 166 -5.78 9.31 1.85
CA ILE A 166 -6.68 9.69 0.74
C ILE A 166 -7.34 11.06 0.97
N VAL A 167 -7.63 11.43 2.23
CA VAL A 167 -8.22 12.73 2.56
C VAL A 167 -7.18 13.85 2.56
N GLN A 168 -5.92 13.59 2.92
CA GLN A 168 -4.85 14.57 2.87
C GLN A 168 -4.47 14.93 1.43
N GLU A 169 -4.31 13.95 0.53
CA GLU A 169 -4.08 14.22 -0.90
C GLU A 169 -5.20 15.09 -1.48
N LYS A 170 -6.46 14.77 -1.18
CA LYS A 170 -7.62 15.55 -1.63
C LYS A 170 -7.67 16.96 -1.02
N LYS A 171 -7.12 17.17 0.18
CA LYS A 171 -7.12 18.47 0.87
C LYS A 171 -6.02 19.38 0.33
N GLU A 172 -4.84 18.84 0.01
CA GLU A 172 -3.74 19.60 -0.60
C GLU A 172 -4.06 19.98 -2.05
N GLU A 173 -4.70 19.10 -2.82
CA GLU A 173 -5.16 19.39 -4.18
C GLU A 173 -6.23 20.49 -4.22
N ASN A 174 -7.19 20.46 -3.28
CA ASN A 174 -8.19 21.53 -3.14
C ASN A 174 -7.59 22.86 -2.68
N LEU A 175 -6.56 22.84 -1.82
CA LEU A 175 -5.88 24.05 -1.37
C LEU A 175 -5.10 24.72 -2.52
N ASN A 176 -4.38 23.93 -3.31
CA ASN A 176 -3.63 24.43 -4.48
C ASN A 176 -4.57 24.99 -5.56
N ASN A 177 -5.70 24.34 -5.82
CA ASN A 177 -6.72 24.85 -6.76
C ASN A 177 -7.34 26.17 -6.27
N SER A 178 -7.59 26.33 -4.96
CA SER A 178 -8.12 27.57 -4.38
C SER A 178 -7.11 28.73 -4.48
N ILE A 179 -5.83 28.49 -4.21
CA ILE A 179 -4.77 29.50 -4.33
C ILE A 179 -4.60 29.96 -5.79
N THR A 180 -4.67 29.02 -6.74
CA THR A 180 -4.52 29.32 -8.17
C THR A 180 -5.70 30.14 -8.69
N THR A 181 -6.92 29.77 -8.32
CA THR A 181 -8.15 30.50 -8.69
C THR A 181 -8.15 31.92 -8.13
N ASN A 182 -7.72 32.11 -6.87
CA ASN A 182 -7.62 33.43 -6.26
C ASN A 182 -6.57 34.32 -6.94
N LYS A 183 -5.44 33.76 -7.39
CA LYS A 183 -4.43 34.52 -8.15
C LYS A 183 -4.97 34.97 -9.52
N ILE A 184 -5.66 34.08 -10.24
CA ILE A 184 -6.24 34.39 -11.56
C ILE A 184 -7.27 35.52 -11.43
N ASN A 185 -8.23 35.39 -10.51
CA ASN A 185 -9.23 36.43 -10.27
C ASN A 185 -8.60 37.78 -9.91
N LYS A 186 -7.50 37.77 -9.13
CA LYS A 186 -6.80 39.01 -8.75
C LYS A 186 -6.06 39.66 -9.92
N LEU A 187 -5.51 38.86 -10.84
CA LEU A 187 -4.92 39.35 -12.09
C LEU A 187 -5.97 39.93 -13.03
N ASP A 188 -7.12 39.26 -13.18
CA ASP A 188 -8.20 39.72 -14.04
C ASP A 188 -8.78 41.06 -13.55
N ILE A 189 -8.97 41.21 -12.24
CA ILE A 189 -9.39 42.49 -11.63
C ILE A 189 -8.34 43.59 -11.86
N ALA A 190 -7.04 43.26 -11.78
CA ALA A 190 -5.97 44.23 -12.01
C ALA A 190 -5.86 44.66 -13.47
N ILE A 191 -6.13 43.75 -14.42
CA ILE A 191 -6.16 44.05 -15.86
C ILE A 191 -7.38 44.91 -16.19
N GLN A 192 -8.58 44.55 -15.70
CA GLN A 192 -9.80 45.31 -15.91
C GLN A 192 -9.66 46.76 -15.42
N LYS A 193 -9.08 46.93 -14.22
CA LYS A 193 -8.86 48.25 -13.62
C LYS A 193 -7.83 49.09 -14.39
N ARG A 194 -6.96 48.47 -15.19
CA ARG A 194 -5.97 49.14 -16.04
C ARG A 194 -6.50 49.48 -17.43
N ILE A 195 -7.55 48.79 -17.88
CA ILE A 195 -8.27 49.09 -19.14
C ILE A 195 -9.26 50.25 -18.92
N GLU A 196 -9.81 50.38 -17.71
CA GLU A 196 -10.76 51.42 -17.33
C GLU A 196 -10.11 52.72 -16.81
N SER A 197 -8.77 52.76 -16.69
CA SER A 197 -7.97 53.94 -16.27
C SER A 197 -7.22 54.57 -17.43
#